data_AF-A0A7C4BQ81-F1
#
_entry.id   AF-A0A7C4BQ81-F1
#
_cell.length_a   1.000
_cell.length_b   1.000
_cell.length_c   1.000
_cell.angle_alpha   90.00
_cell.angle_beta   90.00
_cell.angle_gamma   90.00
#
_symmetry.space_group_name_H-M   'P 1'
#
loop_
_entity.id
_entity.type
_entity.pdbx_description
1 polymer ?
#
loop_
_entity_poly.entity_id
_entity_poly.type
_entity_poly.pdbx_seq_one_letter_code
_entity_poly.pdbx_strand_id
1 'polypeptide(L)'
;MTYRELFNEIMFYGKFDRMPVIHWAGWQETRERWLKEGLPTDKSEHEFFNTVPMWTGVGVNLGLMPGFEYELIEETDEYSIYRGGDG
;
A
#
# COMPACT_ATOMS: atom_id res chain seq x y z
N MET A 1 11.50 12.70 15.49
CA MET A 1 10.49 12.94 14.43
C MET A 1 9.76 11.66 14.09
N THR A 2 8.43 11.62 14.22
CA THR A 2 7.58 10.51 13.74
C THR A 2 7.65 10.41 12.21
N TYR A 3 7.23 9.30 11.62
CA TYR A 3 7.23 9.17 10.14
C TYR A 3 6.31 10.17 9.45
N ARG A 4 5.17 10.51 10.06
CA ARG A 4 4.26 11.53 9.55
C ARG A 4 4.90 12.92 9.56
N GLU A 5 5.56 13.28 10.67
CA GLU A 5 6.32 14.53 10.76
C GLU A 5 7.46 14.56 9.74
N LEU A 6 8.20 13.46 9.61
CA LEU A 6 9.33 13.35 8.66
C LEU A 6 8.88 13.53 7.22
N PHE A 7 7.78 12.87 6.84
CA PHE A 7 7.21 13.01 5.51
C PHE A 7 6.81 14.47 5.24
N ASN A 8 6.11 15.12 6.18
CA ASN A 8 5.70 16.51 6.01
C ASN A 8 6.91 17.45 5.93
N GLU A 9 7.89 17.35 6.82
CA GLU A 9 9.09 18.19 6.78
C GLU A 9 9.84 18.04 5.46
N ILE A 10 9.90 16.84 4.89
CA ILE A 10 10.55 16.64 3.59
C ILE A 10 9.71 17.24 2.44
N MET A 11 8.41 16.95 2.40
CA MET A 11 7.53 17.43 1.33
C MET A 11 7.38 18.97 1.33
N PHE A 12 7.57 19.61 2.48
CA PHE A 12 7.51 21.06 2.64
C PHE A 12 8.88 21.72 2.81
N TYR A 13 9.98 21.03 2.47
CA TYR A 13 11.35 21.56 2.49
C TYR A 13 11.80 22.15 3.86
N GLY A 14 11.32 21.55 4.94
CA GLY A 14 11.67 21.86 6.31
C GLY A 14 12.92 21.14 6.81
N LYS A 15 12.99 20.93 8.13
CA LYS A 15 14.12 20.28 8.82
C LYS A 15 13.82 18.81 9.03
N PHE A 16 14.71 17.93 8.58
CA PHE A 16 14.62 16.48 8.78
C PHE A 16 15.93 15.91 9.34
N ASP A 17 15.83 14.79 10.06
CA ASP A 17 16.97 14.11 10.71
C ASP A 17 17.45 12.86 9.95
N ARG A 18 16.67 12.38 8.97
CA ARG A 18 16.96 11.19 8.16
C ARG A 18 16.19 11.18 6.84
N MET A 19 16.52 10.25 5.95
CA MET A 19 15.71 9.97 4.74
C MET A 19 14.60 8.95 5.03
N PRO A 20 13.39 9.10 4.45
CA PRO A 20 12.30 8.16 4.61
C PRO A 20 12.53 7.00 3.64
N VAL A 21 12.99 5.86 4.16
CA VAL A 21 13.06 4.62 3.38
C VAL A 21 11.78 3.83 3.62
N ILE A 22 10.83 4.00 2.69
CA ILE A 22 9.60 3.20 2.64
C ILE A 22 9.91 1.96 1.81
N HIS A 23 9.77 0.79 2.41
CA HIS A 23 9.98 -0.47 1.75
C HIS A 23 8.64 -1.18 1.59
N TRP A 24 8.37 -1.67 0.39
CA TRP A 24 7.26 -2.58 0.16
C TRP A 24 7.52 -3.92 0.88
N ALA A 25 6.56 -4.85 0.88
CA ALA A 25 6.84 -6.19 1.40
C ALA A 25 7.94 -6.91 0.57
N GLY A 26 8.40 -8.06 1.05
CA GLY A 26 9.25 -8.96 0.26
C GLY A 26 8.41 -10.06 -0.39
N TRP A 27 8.83 -10.54 -1.57
CA TRP A 27 8.35 -11.83 -2.07
C TRP A 27 8.83 -12.95 -1.16
N GLN A 28 8.02 -14.00 -0.99
CA GLN A 28 8.35 -15.12 -0.10
C GLN A 28 9.69 -15.77 -0.49
N GLU A 29 9.92 -16.00 -1.78
CA GLU A 29 11.14 -16.60 -2.31
C GLU A 29 12.36 -15.74 -2.04
N THR A 30 12.19 -14.40 -2.08
CA THR A 30 13.25 -13.45 -1.76
C THR A 30 13.59 -13.49 -0.28
N ARG A 31 12.57 -13.56 0.60
CA ARG A 31 12.77 -13.73 2.04
C ARG A 31 13.51 -15.03 2.34
N GLU A 32 13.10 -16.14 1.72
CA GLU A 32 13.76 -17.45 1.88
C GLU A 32 15.24 -17.42 1.46
N ARG A 33 15.57 -16.69 0.39
CA ARG A 33 16.96 -16.47 -0.02
C ARG A 33 17.71 -15.62 1.02
N TRP A 34 17.15 -14.49 1.44
CA TRP A 34 17.79 -13.60 2.41
C TRP A 34 18.07 -14.25 3.75
N LEU A 35 17.18 -15.13 4.24
CA LEU A 35 17.42 -15.92 5.46
C LEU A 35 18.67 -16.82 5.34
N LYS A 36 18.98 -17.32 4.13
CA LYS A 36 20.20 -18.09 3.85
C LYS A 36 21.44 -17.20 3.69
N GLU A 37 21.25 -15.93 3.34
CA GLU A 37 22.30 -14.93 3.07
C GLU A 37 22.65 -14.06 4.30
N GLY A 38 21.95 -14.24 5.42
CA GLY A 38 22.28 -13.59 6.69
C GLY A 38 21.18 -12.68 7.27
N LEU A 39 19.97 -12.68 6.72
CA LEU A 39 18.81 -12.07 7.37
C LEU A 39 18.46 -12.88 8.63
N PRO A 40 18.39 -12.26 9.82
CA PRO A 40 18.01 -12.95 11.05
C PRO A 40 16.57 -13.48 10.98
N THR A 41 16.33 -14.70 11.48
CA THR A 41 15.01 -15.35 11.48
C THR A 41 14.02 -14.69 12.41
N ASP A 42 14.50 -13.96 13.42
CA ASP A 42 13.74 -13.23 14.42
C ASP A 42 13.45 -11.78 14.04
N LYS A 43 13.93 -11.32 12.88
CA LYS A 43 13.72 -9.95 12.38
C LYS A 43 12.89 -9.91 11.11
N SER A 44 12.10 -8.85 11.00
CA SER A 44 11.51 -8.45 9.73
C SER A 44 12.56 -7.85 8.80
N GLU A 45 12.28 -7.83 7.50
CA GLU A 45 13.09 -7.10 6.52
C GLU A 45 13.18 -5.62 6.88
N HIS A 46 12.09 -5.06 7.41
CA HIS A 46 12.01 -3.65 7.78
C HIS A 46 13.00 -3.30 8.89
N GLU A 47 13.06 -4.11 9.94
CA GLU A 47 14.01 -3.91 11.04
C GLU A 47 15.45 -4.11 10.59
N PHE A 48 15.71 -5.11 9.74
CA PHE A 48 17.07 -5.40 9.29
C PHE A 48 17.63 -4.32 8.36
N PHE A 49 16.82 -3.83 7.42
CA PHE A 49 17.23 -2.78 6.47
C PHE A 49 16.98 -1.36 6.99
N ASN A 50 16.50 -1.20 8.22
CA ASN A 50 16.14 0.08 8.82
C ASN A 50 15.16 0.89 7.95
N THR A 51 14.06 0.24 7.57
CA THR A 51 12.99 0.80 6.73
C THR A 51 11.65 0.76 7.45
N VAL A 52 10.63 1.36 6.85
CA VAL A 52 9.24 1.18 7.28
C VAL A 52 8.38 0.51 6.23
N PRO A 53 7.33 -0.21 6.65
CA PRO A 53 6.37 -0.78 5.73
C PRO A 53 5.66 0.32 4.94
N MET A 54 5.41 0.03 3.67
CA MET A 54 4.48 0.77 2.83
C MET A 54 3.06 0.72 3.44
N TRP A 55 2.31 1.81 3.30
CA TRP A 55 0.95 1.91 3.80
C TRP A 55 0.05 0.91 3.08
N THR A 56 -0.82 0.22 3.81
CA THR A 56 -1.71 -0.81 3.26
C THR A 56 -2.98 -0.26 2.63
N GLY A 57 -3.19 1.05 2.71
CA GLY A 57 -4.31 1.75 2.09
C GLY A 57 -4.24 3.25 2.35
N VAL A 58 -4.98 4.01 1.54
CA VAL A 58 -5.28 5.42 1.76
C VAL A 58 -6.78 5.52 2.00
N GLY A 59 -7.18 6.17 3.09
CA GLY A 59 -8.59 6.30 3.51
C GLY A 59 -9.38 7.29 2.66
N VAL A 60 -9.29 7.15 1.34
CA VAL A 60 -9.92 8.03 0.33
C VAL A 60 -10.69 7.19 -0.68
N ASN A 61 -11.73 7.77 -1.28
CA ASN A 61 -12.42 7.14 -2.39
C ASN A 61 -11.52 7.22 -3.64
N LEU A 62 -11.10 6.06 -4.16
CA LEU A 62 -10.32 5.94 -5.40
C LEU A 62 -11.20 5.68 -6.64
N GLY A 63 -12.52 5.57 -6.46
CA GLY A 63 -13.49 5.43 -7.54
C GLY A 63 -13.91 6.77 -8.14
N LEU A 64 -14.84 6.72 -9.09
CA LEU A 64 -15.42 7.90 -9.71
C LEU A 64 -16.24 8.72 -8.69
N MET A 65 -16.25 10.05 -8.87
CA MET A 65 -16.96 11.00 -8.01
C MET A 65 -17.65 12.10 -8.85
N PRO A 66 -18.98 12.06 -9.03
CA PRO A 66 -19.88 10.99 -8.59
C PRO A 66 -19.62 9.69 -9.37
N GLY A 67 -19.93 8.54 -8.76
CA GLY A 67 -20.01 7.27 -9.49
C GLY A 67 -21.19 7.27 -10.45
N PHE A 68 -21.22 6.31 -11.37
CA PHE A 68 -22.42 6.07 -12.18
C PHE A 68 -23.56 5.57 -11.29
N GLU A 69 -24.80 5.93 -11.64
CA GLU A 69 -25.98 5.32 -11.04
C GLU A 69 -26.05 3.84 -11.41
N TYR A 70 -26.40 3.01 -10.43
CA TYR A 70 -26.61 1.58 -10.65
C TYR A 70 -27.73 1.38 -11.67
N GLU A 71 -27.46 0.59 -12.71
CA GLU A 71 -28.42 0.26 -13.75
C GLU A 71 -28.39 -1.24 -14.00
N LEU A 72 -29.49 -1.94 -13.72
CA LEU A 72 -29.67 -3.33 -14.13
C LEU A 72 -30.04 -3.37 -15.62
N ILE A 73 -29.22 -4.06 -16.41
CA ILE A 73 -29.36 -4.14 -17.86
C ILE A 73 -30.12 -5.43 -18.23
N GLU A 74 -29.77 -6.54 -17.60
CA GLU A 74 -30.36 -7.85 -17.85
C GLU A 74 -30.29 -8.72 -16.61
N GLU A 75 -31.35 -9.50 -16.35
CA GLU A 75 -31.38 -10.51 -15.29
C GLU A 75 -32.07 -11.77 -15.81
N THR A 76 -31.42 -12.91 -15.58
CA THR A 76 -31.90 -14.25 -15.90
C THR A 76 -31.76 -15.15 -14.68
N ASP A 77 -32.24 -16.38 -14.76
CA ASP A 77 -32.06 -17.37 -13.69
C ASP A 77 -30.57 -17.77 -13.49
N GLU A 78 -29.70 -17.51 -14.47
CA GLU A 78 -28.28 -17.91 -14.44
C GLU A 78 -27.31 -16.74 -14.21
N TYR A 79 -27.64 -15.53 -14.67
CA TYR A 79 -26.75 -14.37 -14.59
C TYR A 79 -27.50 -13.02 -14.58
N SER A 80 -26.77 -11.98 -14.15
CA SER A 80 -27.19 -10.58 -14.21
C SER A 80 -26.11 -9.72 -14.86
N ILE A 81 -26.51 -8.78 -15.72
CA ILE A 81 -25.67 -7.72 -16.27
C ILE A 81 -26.12 -6.40 -15.67
N TYR A 82 -25.19 -5.65 -15.07
CA TYR A 82 -25.48 -4.34 -14.50
C TYR A 82 -24.29 -3.40 -14.72
N ARG A 83 -24.57 -2.09 -14.71
CA ARG A 83 -23.54 -1.04 -14.61
C ARG A 83 -23.33 -0.65 -13.15
N GLY A 84 -22.09 -0.79 -12.67
CA GLY A 84 -21.66 -0.37 -11.35
C GLY A 84 -21.25 1.10 -11.30
N GLY A 85 -20.92 1.59 -10.10
CA GLY A 85 -20.48 2.98 -9.91
C GLY A 85 -19.12 3.31 -10.55
N ASP A 86 -18.36 2.28 -10.94
CA ASP A 86 -17.10 2.33 -11.66
C ASP A 86 -17.25 2.40 -13.20
N GLY A 87 -18.46 2.21 -13.73
CA GLY A 87 -18.80 2.41 -15.14
C GLY A 87 -19.01 1.14 -15.95
#